data_AF-A0A8C3GVL6-F1
#
_entry.id   AF-A0A8C3GVL6-F1
#
_cell.length_a   1.000
_cell.length_b   1.000
_cell.length_c   1.000
_cell.angle_alpha   90.00
_cell.angle_beta   90.00
_cell.angle_gamma   90.00
#
_symmetry.space_group_name_H-M   'P 1'
#
loop_
_entity.id
_entity.type
_entity.pdbx_description
1 polymer ?
#
loop_
_entity_poly.entity_id
_entity_poly.type
_entity_poly.pdbx_seq_one_letter_code
_entity_poly.pdbx_strand_id
1 'polypeptide(L)'
;MAAGGGGAGPGAGPGGGPGARRGSANRDAEAEVWCRRVRELVSAVPANRLCFECGQRGVTYVDISVGSLVCTGCSGALRGLNPPHRVKSISMTTFTEAEVLFLQEHGNEACRRVWLGTFDPRTSLLPDSCDPQKLKEFLQEKYEKKRCDPLTPPTPPTRMGSGGSPMLCPLF
;
A
#
# COMPACT_ATOMS: atom_id res chain seq x y z
N MET A 1 -61.96 -22.00 -40.46
CA MET A 1 -60.58 -21.78 -40.96
C MET A 1 -60.67 -20.53 -41.83
N ALA A 2 -60.07 -19.36 -41.61
CA ALA A 2 -59.10 -18.78 -40.67
C ALA A 2 -59.47 -17.27 -40.55
N ALA A 3 -59.49 -16.61 -39.37
CA ALA A 3 -58.41 -15.81 -38.79
C ALA A 3 -57.60 -15.02 -39.84
N GLY A 4 -57.40 -13.70 -39.79
CA GLY A 4 -57.48 -12.68 -38.73
C GLY A 4 -56.48 -11.58 -39.14
N GLY A 5 -56.87 -10.31 -39.04
CA GLY A 5 -56.11 -9.17 -39.56
C GLY A 5 -54.79 -8.86 -38.83
N GLY A 6 -53.91 -8.11 -39.50
CA GLY A 6 -52.67 -7.60 -38.90
C GLY A 6 -51.95 -6.60 -39.81
N GLY A 7 -51.89 -5.34 -39.37
CA GLY A 7 -51.11 -4.28 -40.03
C GLY A 7 -50.95 -3.09 -39.10
N ALA A 8 -50.06 -3.22 -38.10
CA ALA A 8 -49.65 -2.13 -37.21
C ALA A 8 -48.27 -1.60 -37.63
N GLY A 9 -48.12 -0.28 -37.62
CA GLY A 9 -47.05 0.51 -38.25
C GLY A 9 -45.66 0.47 -37.60
N PRO A 10 -44.78 1.42 -37.99
CA PRO A 10 -43.35 1.38 -37.65
C PRO A 10 -43.10 1.90 -36.24
N GLY A 11 -42.53 1.05 -35.38
CA GLY A 11 -41.99 1.45 -34.09
C GLY A 11 -40.52 1.84 -34.21
N ALA A 12 -40.23 3.14 -34.23
CA ALA A 12 -38.90 3.69 -34.04
C ALA A 12 -38.64 3.95 -32.55
N GLY A 13 -37.53 3.44 -32.02
CA GLY A 13 -36.97 3.77 -30.70
C GLY A 13 -35.90 2.76 -30.27
N PRO A 14 -34.81 3.16 -29.58
CA PRO A 14 -34.78 4.25 -28.60
C PRO A 14 -33.74 5.35 -28.89
N GLY A 15 -34.13 6.60 -28.61
CA GLY A 15 -33.20 7.71 -28.42
C GLY A 15 -32.47 7.58 -27.09
N GLY A 16 -31.19 7.21 -27.13
CA GLY A 16 -30.28 7.33 -25.99
C GLY A 16 -29.86 8.80 -25.81
N GLY A 17 -30.29 9.43 -24.71
CA GLY A 17 -29.99 10.84 -24.43
C GLY A 17 -28.48 11.13 -24.26
N PRO A 18 -28.00 12.32 -24.66
CA PRO A 18 -26.57 12.70 -24.65
C PRO A 18 -25.96 12.96 -23.27
N GLY A 19 -26.74 12.86 -22.18
CA GLY A 19 -26.30 13.23 -20.82
C GLY A 19 -25.32 12.26 -20.14
N ALA A 20 -25.47 10.94 -20.37
CA ALA A 20 -24.63 9.93 -19.71
C ALA A 20 -23.18 9.91 -20.23
N ARG A 21 -23.00 10.12 -21.54
CA ARG A 21 -21.68 10.11 -22.20
C ARG A 21 -20.82 11.30 -21.75
N ARG A 22 -21.42 12.47 -21.59
CA ARG A 22 -20.74 13.69 -21.11
C ARG A 22 -20.30 13.55 -19.65
N GLY A 23 -21.10 12.90 -18.81
CA GLY A 23 -20.75 12.62 -17.41
C GLY A 23 -19.62 11.60 -17.24
N SER A 24 -19.50 10.62 -18.15
CA SER A 24 -18.37 9.67 -18.15
C SER A 24 -17.06 10.35 -18.53
N ALA A 25 -17.06 11.11 -19.64
CA ALA A 25 -15.86 11.76 -20.15
C ALA A 25 -15.23 12.74 -19.14
N ASN A 26 -16.05 13.44 -18.34
CA ASN A 26 -15.53 14.34 -17.30
C ASN A 26 -14.84 13.57 -16.16
N ARG A 27 -15.40 12.43 -15.74
CA ARG A 27 -14.80 11.59 -14.69
C ARG A 27 -13.50 10.94 -15.17
N ASP A 28 -13.46 10.54 -16.43
CA ASP A 28 -12.25 9.97 -17.04
C ASP A 28 -11.13 11.01 -17.10
N ALA A 29 -11.45 12.27 -17.45
CA ALA A 29 -10.50 13.38 -17.43
C ALA A 29 -10.01 13.72 -16.02
N GLU A 30 -10.91 13.77 -15.03
CA GLU A 30 -10.55 13.99 -13.62
C GLU A 30 -9.64 12.86 -13.09
N ALA A 31 -9.97 11.61 -13.39
CA ALA A 31 -9.13 10.46 -13.01
C ALA A 31 -7.73 10.54 -13.64
N GLU A 32 -7.60 11.04 -14.87
CA GLU A 32 -6.31 11.23 -15.53
C GLU A 32 -5.43 12.26 -14.80
N VAL A 33 -6.04 13.35 -14.30
CA VAL A 33 -5.33 14.37 -13.50
C VAL A 33 -4.72 13.74 -12.25
N TRP A 34 -5.48 12.91 -11.53
CA TRP A 34 -4.98 12.24 -10.33
C TRP A 34 -3.86 11.23 -10.63
N CYS A 35 -4.01 10.44 -11.70
CA CYS A 35 -2.97 9.53 -12.17
C CYS A 35 -1.68 10.27 -12.53
N ARG A 36 -1.78 11.46 -13.16
CA ARG A 36 -0.63 12.30 -13.49
C ARG A 36 0.08 12.78 -12.22
N ARG A 37 -0.65 13.24 -11.22
CA ARG A 37 -0.07 13.69 -9.93
C ARG A 37 0.68 12.58 -9.19
N VAL A 38 0.21 11.34 -9.23
CA VAL A 38 0.95 10.20 -8.63
C VAL A 38 2.30 9.99 -9.32
N ARG A 39 2.36 10.13 -10.66
CA ARG A 39 3.62 10.00 -11.40
C ARG A 39 4.58 11.14 -11.09
N GLU A 40 4.07 12.36 -10.91
CA GLU A 40 4.85 13.52 -10.49
C GLU A 40 5.42 13.32 -9.08
N LEU A 41 4.65 12.74 -8.16
CA LEU A 41 5.09 12.44 -6.78
C LEU A 41 6.35 11.56 -6.73
N VAL A 42 6.47 10.58 -7.64
CA VAL A 42 7.66 9.71 -7.75
C VAL A 42 8.93 10.54 -7.99
N SER A 43 8.82 11.58 -8.83
CA SER A 43 9.95 12.39 -9.27
C SER A 43 10.20 13.60 -8.38
N ALA A 44 9.18 14.05 -7.64
CA ALA A 44 9.21 15.25 -6.82
C ALA A 44 10.29 15.24 -5.72
N VAL A 45 10.49 14.09 -5.07
CA VAL A 45 11.46 13.96 -3.97
C VAL A 45 12.40 12.77 -4.26
N PRO A 46 13.73 12.90 -4.05
CA PRO A 46 14.67 11.79 -4.25
C PRO A 46 14.29 10.53 -3.45
N ALA A 47 13.72 10.72 -2.27
CA ALA A 47 13.16 9.70 -1.39
C ALA A 47 12.18 8.73 -2.09
N ASN A 48 11.38 9.26 -3.01
CA ASN A 48 10.30 8.53 -3.66
C ASN A 48 10.80 7.72 -4.87
N ARG A 49 12.05 7.92 -5.29
CA ARG A 49 12.68 7.17 -6.39
C ARG A 49 13.25 5.81 -5.95
N LEU A 50 13.29 5.59 -4.64
CA LEU A 50 13.77 4.37 -4.00
C LEU A 50 12.59 3.66 -3.35
N CYS A 51 12.56 2.33 -3.46
CA CYS A 51 11.59 1.50 -2.77
C CYS A 51 11.69 1.72 -1.27
N PHE A 52 10.56 1.97 -0.62
CA PHE A 52 10.52 2.21 0.82
C PHE A 52 10.99 1.00 1.64
N GLU A 53 10.76 -0.22 1.16
CA GLU A 53 11.05 -1.45 1.92
C GLU A 53 12.46 -2.01 1.70
N CYS A 54 12.94 -2.05 0.45
CA CYS A 54 14.23 -2.64 0.12
C CYS A 54 15.28 -1.63 -0.38
N GLY A 55 14.91 -0.35 -0.55
CA GLY A 55 15.81 0.69 -1.01
C GLY A 55 16.19 0.65 -2.50
N GLN A 56 15.76 -0.36 -3.26
CA GLN A 56 16.11 -0.46 -4.68
C GLN A 56 15.49 0.69 -5.51
N ARG A 57 16.13 1.04 -6.63
CA ARG A 57 15.59 2.01 -7.58
C ARG A 57 14.41 1.41 -8.37
N GLY A 58 13.55 2.30 -8.86
CA GLY A 58 12.44 1.92 -9.73
C GLY A 58 11.21 1.52 -8.94
N VAL A 59 10.58 2.50 -8.29
CA VAL A 59 9.24 2.32 -7.72
C VAL A 59 8.21 2.21 -8.83
N THR A 60 7.29 1.27 -8.69
CA THR A 60 6.25 0.97 -9.69
C THR A 60 4.87 0.88 -9.05
N TYR A 61 4.81 0.82 -7.72
CA TYR A 61 3.59 0.73 -6.94
C TYR A 61 3.59 1.78 -5.83
N VAL A 62 2.38 2.13 -5.40
CA VAL A 62 2.13 2.87 -4.16
C VAL A 62 1.40 1.96 -3.18
N ASP A 63 1.76 2.04 -1.91
CA ASP A 63 1.03 1.43 -0.80
C ASP A 63 0.13 2.47 -0.16
N ILE A 64 -1.19 2.34 -0.40
CA ILE A 64 -2.22 3.24 0.13
C ILE A 64 -2.47 2.98 1.62
N SER A 65 -2.07 1.82 2.16
CA SER A 65 -2.22 1.56 3.60
C SER A 65 -1.26 2.43 4.43
N VAL A 66 -0.05 2.65 3.92
CA VAL A 66 1.03 3.36 4.64
C VAL A 66 1.32 4.74 4.07
N GLY A 67 1.03 4.97 2.79
CA GLY A 67 1.39 6.20 2.08
C GLY A 67 2.79 6.17 1.46
N SER A 68 3.32 4.98 1.16
CA SER A 68 4.69 4.78 0.66
C SER A 68 4.73 4.37 -0.82
N LEU A 69 5.90 4.48 -1.44
CA LEU A 69 6.20 4.07 -2.80
C LEU A 69 7.18 2.89 -2.79
N VAL A 70 6.82 1.83 -3.52
CA VAL A 70 7.49 0.53 -3.46
C VAL A 70 7.72 -0.06 -4.85
N CYS A 71 8.66 -1.02 -4.93
CA CYS A 71 8.90 -1.77 -6.15
C CYS A 71 7.90 -2.92 -6.33
N THR A 72 7.93 -3.56 -7.49
CA THR A 72 7.08 -4.72 -7.82
C THR A 72 7.22 -5.87 -6.80
N GLY A 73 8.45 -6.25 -6.44
CA GLY A 73 8.68 -7.36 -5.49
C GLY A 73 8.10 -7.09 -4.11
N CYS A 74 8.36 -5.90 -3.56
CA CYS A 74 7.83 -5.48 -2.26
C CYS A 74 6.30 -5.36 -2.29
N SER A 75 5.71 -4.90 -3.41
CA SER A 75 4.26 -4.85 -3.55
C SER A 75 3.60 -6.24 -3.44
N GLY A 76 4.26 -7.28 -3.97
CA GLY A 76 3.76 -8.66 -3.85
C GLY A 76 3.84 -9.17 -2.42
N ALA A 77 4.97 -8.93 -1.75
CA ALA A 77 5.16 -9.34 -0.35
C ALA A 77 4.17 -8.63 0.60
N LEU A 78 3.94 -7.33 0.40
CA LEU A 78 2.99 -6.52 1.17
C LEU A 78 1.53 -7.02 1.05
N ARG A 79 1.13 -7.51 -0.12
CA ARG A 79 -0.18 -8.16 -0.32
C ARG A 79 -0.31 -9.49 0.43
N GLY A 80 0.81 -10.15 0.71
CA GLY A 80 0.86 -11.43 1.40
C GLY A 80 0.88 -11.35 2.92
N LEU A 81 0.84 -10.13 3.49
CA LEU A 81 0.73 -9.90 4.93
C LEU A 81 -0.71 -10.10 5.43
N ASN A 82 -0.86 -10.22 6.75
CA ASN A 82 -2.16 -10.29 7.40
C ASN A 82 -2.28 -9.26 8.56
N PRO A 83 -3.05 -8.16 8.39
CA PRO A 83 -3.90 -7.85 7.24
C PRO A 83 -3.10 -7.43 5.99
N PRO A 84 -3.60 -7.70 4.77
CA PRO A 84 -2.89 -7.37 3.54
C PRO A 84 -2.90 -5.87 3.27
N HIS A 85 -1.77 -5.34 2.81
CA HIS A 85 -1.65 -3.93 2.45
C HIS A 85 -2.34 -3.63 1.10
N ARG A 86 -2.87 -2.41 0.98
CA ARG A 86 -3.57 -1.94 -0.22
C ARG A 86 -2.60 -1.29 -1.19
N VAL A 87 -1.99 -2.09 -2.06
CA VAL A 87 -1.03 -1.59 -3.06
C VAL A 87 -1.65 -1.41 -4.45
N LYS A 88 -1.31 -0.32 -5.14
CA LYS A 88 -1.81 0.04 -6.49
C LYS A 88 -0.67 0.32 -7.47
N SER A 89 -0.83 -0.07 -8.73
CA SER A 89 0.17 0.19 -9.78
C SER A 89 0.13 1.65 -10.20
N ILE A 90 1.29 2.29 -10.29
CA ILE A 90 1.39 3.71 -10.71
C ILE A 90 0.98 3.88 -12.18
N SER A 91 1.25 2.89 -13.03
CA SER A 91 0.99 2.97 -14.47
C SER A 91 -0.37 2.39 -14.87
N MET A 92 -0.91 1.44 -14.11
CA MET A 92 -2.07 0.63 -14.51
C MET A 92 -3.33 0.87 -13.67
N THR A 93 -3.30 1.76 -12.67
CA THR A 93 -4.44 1.98 -11.77
C THR A 93 -4.91 3.43 -11.81
N THR A 94 -6.22 3.62 -11.63
CA THR A 94 -6.82 4.94 -11.42
C THR A 94 -6.79 5.32 -9.94
N PHE A 95 -6.53 6.60 -9.67
CA PHE A 95 -6.44 7.14 -8.33
C PHE A 95 -7.56 8.13 -8.08
N THR A 96 -8.06 8.15 -6.85
CA THR A 96 -8.98 9.18 -6.40
C THR A 96 -8.22 10.37 -5.83
N GLU A 97 -8.85 11.54 -5.77
CA GLU A 97 -8.30 12.73 -5.13
C GLU A 97 -7.78 12.43 -3.72
N ALA A 98 -8.60 11.78 -2.89
CA ALA A 98 -8.26 11.46 -1.51
C ALA A 98 -7.01 10.58 -1.40
N GLU A 99 -6.83 9.62 -2.31
CA GLU A 99 -5.63 8.77 -2.33
C GLU A 99 -4.38 9.56 -2.72
N VAL A 100 -4.48 10.46 -3.68
CA VAL A 100 -3.34 11.30 -4.11
C VAL A 100 -2.94 12.27 -3.00
N LEU A 101 -3.91 12.92 -2.36
CA LEU A 101 -3.64 13.84 -1.26
C LEU A 101 -2.97 13.12 -0.08
N PHE A 102 -3.48 11.94 0.28
CA PHE A 102 -2.86 11.10 1.31
C PHE A 102 -1.40 10.76 0.96
N LEU A 103 -1.12 10.37 -0.28
CA LEU A 103 0.24 10.06 -0.73
C LEU A 103 1.17 11.30 -0.72
N GLN A 104 0.64 12.49 -1.03
CA GLN A 104 1.41 13.73 -1.00
C GLN A 104 1.78 14.17 0.42
N GLU A 105 0.88 13.95 1.39
CA GLU A 105 1.13 14.26 2.81
C GLU A 105 2.16 13.31 3.44
N HIS A 106 2.17 12.04 2.99
CA HIS A 106 3.08 11.02 3.51
C HIS A 106 4.36 10.93 2.67
N GLY A 107 4.35 10.12 1.61
CA GLY A 107 5.52 9.82 0.81
C GLY A 107 6.63 9.12 1.61
N ASN A 108 7.68 8.68 0.91
CA ASN A 108 8.70 7.84 1.55
C ASN A 108 9.48 8.59 2.64
N GLU A 109 9.60 9.91 2.54
CA GLU A 109 10.31 10.69 3.56
C GLU A 109 9.54 10.81 4.87
N ALA A 110 8.23 11.08 4.85
CA ALA A 110 7.43 11.05 6.07
C ALA A 110 7.31 9.63 6.62
N CYS A 111 7.08 8.63 5.75
CA CYS A 111 7.01 7.24 6.17
C CYS A 111 8.31 6.79 6.86
N ARG A 112 9.49 7.23 6.41
CA ARG A 112 10.75 6.92 7.10
C ARG A 112 10.82 7.51 8.51
N ARG A 113 10.35 8.74 8.70
CA ARG A 113 10.34 9.37 10.05
C ARG A 113 9.43 8.63 11.02
N VAL A 114 8.31 8.10 10.52
CA VAL A 114 7.31 7.38 11.32
C VAL A 114 7.73 5.93 11.57
N TRP A 115 8.03 5.19 10.51
CA TRP A 115 8.24 3.73 10.55
C TRP A 115 9.69 3.30 10.68
N LEU A 116 10.66 4.19 10.45
CA LEU A 116 12.09 3.90 10.60
C LEU A 116 12.75 4.83 11.64
N GLY A 117 11.97 5.58 12.44
CA GLY A 117 12.51 6.49 13.46
C GLY A 117 13.32 5.78 14.56
N THR A 118 13.01 4.52 14.86
CA THR A 118 13.77 3.63 15.76
C THR A 118 14.64 2.62 15.02
N PHE A 119 14.60 2.63 13.69
CA PHE A 119 15.31 1.69 12.83
C PHE A 119 16.70 2.23 12.53
N ASP A 120 17.74 1.58 13.04
CA ASP A 120 19.12 1.94 12.74
C ASP A 120 19.58 1.25 11.44
N PRO A 121 19.89 2.01 10.36
CA PRO A 121 20.35 1.47 9.09
C PRO A 121 21.66 0.68 9.19
N ARG A 122 22.43 0.84 10.29
CA ARG A 122 23.71 0.15 10.51
C ARG A 122 23.55 -1.22 11.14
N THR A 123 22.46 -1.47 11.86
CA THR A 123 22.20 -2.74 12.56
C THR A 123 21.05 -3.52 11.97
N SER A 124 20.10 -2.83 11.33
CA SER A 124 18.97 -3.45 10.65
C SER A 124 19.22 -3.37 9.15
N LEU A 125 19.90 -4.40 8.63
CA LEU A 125 20.11 -4.54 7.19
C LEU A 125 18.73 -4.58 6.51
N LEU A 126 18.46 -3.61 5.64
CA LEU A 126 17.33 -3.74 4.71
C LEU A 126 17.49 -5.10 4.02
N PRO A 127 16.44 -5.93 3.99
CA PRO A 127 16.55 -7.24 3.38
C PRO A 127 17.00 -7.08 1.93
N ASP A 128 17.98 -7.88 1.51
CA ASP A 128 18.36 -7.93 0.11
C ASP A 128 17.12 -8.30 -0.71
N SER A 129 16.75 -7.42 -1.64
CA SER A 129 15.63 -7.61 -2.55
C SER A 129 15.70 -8.92 -3.36
N CYS A 130 16.88 -9.56 -3.42
CA CYS A 130 17.10 -10.83 -4.10
C CYS A 130 16.49 -12.04 -3.38
N ASP A 131 16.12 -11.93 -2.09
CA ASP A 131 15.54 -13.02 -1.31
C ASP A 131 14.09 -12.69 -0.89
N PRO A 132 13.09 -13.14 -1.67
CA PRO A 132 11.68 -12.86 -1.40
C PRO A 132 11.20 -13.39 -0.03
N GLN A 133 11.81 -14.48 0.46
CA GLN A 133 11.44 -15.09 1.73
C GLN A 133 11.90 -14.22 2.89
N LYS A 134 13.16 -13.78 2.88
CA LYS A 134 13.67 -12.84 3.89
C LYS A 134 12.96 -11.49 3.84
N LEU A 135 12.64 -11.00 2.65
CA LEU A 135 11.85 -9.78 2.49
C LEU A 135 10.47 -9.93 3.14
N LYS A 136 9.79 -11.06 2.89
CA LYS A 136 8.48 -11.33 3.50
C LYS A 136 8.58 -11.40 5.02
N GLU A 137 9.54 -12.15 5.56
CA GLU A 137 9.75 -12.27 7.01
C GLU A 137 10.01 -10.90 7.64
N PHE A 138 10.87 -10.09 7.03
CA PHE A 138 11.13 -8.72 7.47
C PHE A 138 9.85 -7.86 7.51
N LEU A 139 9.03 -7.91 6.46
CA LEU A 139 7.79 -7.16 6.39
C LEU A 139 6.77 -7.62 7.43
N GLN A 140 6.70 -8.91 7.73
CA GLN A 140 5.88 -9.44 8.82
C GLN A 140 6.36 -8.92 10.18
N GLU A 141 7.67 -8.88 10.42
CA GLU A 141 8.19 -8.31 11.68
C GLU A 141 7.89 -6.81 11.81
N LYS A 142 8.00 -6.07 10.70
CA LYS A 142 7.75 -4.63 10.65
C LYS A 142 6.27 -4.30 10.88
N TYR A 143 5.36 -4.96 10.15
CA TYR A 143 3.95 -4.59 10.09
C TYR A 143 3.02 -5.45 10.96
N GLU A 144 3.26 -6.76 11.09
CA GLU A 144 2.41 -7.65 11.91
C GLU A 144 2.87 -7.66 13.37
N LYS A 145 4.18 -7.77 13.62
CA LYS A 145 4.75 -7.75 14.99
C LYS A 145 4.93 -6.32 15.53
N LYS A 146 4.59 -5.29 14.74
CA LYS A 146 4.64 -3.87 15.12
C LYS A 146 5.98 -3.40 15.69
N ARG A 147 7.10 -4.04 15.33
CA ARG A 147 8.42 -3.73 15.90
C ARG A 147 8.88 -2.30 15.61
N CYS A 148 8.27 -1.65 14.63
CA CYS A 148 8.51 -0.26 14.24
C CYS A 148 7.22 0.59 14.19
N ASP A 149 6.14 0.18 14.87
CA ASP A 149 4.91 0.99 14.98
C ASP A 149 5.16 2.12 16.00
N PRO A 150 4.97 3.40 15.64
CA PRO A 150 5.10 4.53 16.57
C PRO A 150 4.16 4.45 17.77
N LEU A 151 3.09 3.66 17.69
CA LEU A 151 2.07 3.53 18.74
C LEU A 151 2.39 2.42 19.75
N THR A 152 3.42 1.60 19.53
CA THR A 152 3.89 0.63 20.51
C THR A 152 5.08 1.21 21.29
N PRO A 153 4.97 1.44 22.61
CA PRO A 153 6.13 1.82 23.41
C PRO A 153 7.19 0.71 23.32
N PRO A 154 8.49 1.04 23.26
CA PRO A 154 9.54 0.03 23.27
C PRO A 154 9.36 -0.81 24.53
N THR A 155 9.02 -2.09 24.36
CA THR A 155 9.00 -3.01 25.49
C THR A 155 10.42 -3.09 26.03
N PRO A 156 10.65 -2.82 27.32
CA PRO A 156 11.98 -3.01 27.90
C PRO A 156 12.37 -4.47 27.69
N PRO A 157 13.63 -4.77 27.36
CA PRO A 157 14.07 -6.14 27.14
C PRO A 157 13.79 -6.93 28.42
N THR A 158 12.86 -7.87 28.35
CA THR A 158 12.62 -8.84 29.42
C THR A 158 13.92 -9.57 29.65
N ARG A 159 14.55 -9.27 30.79
CA ARG A 159 15.70 -10.00 31.33
C ARG A 159 15.43 -11.50 31.18
N MET A 160 16.26 -12.17 30.40
CA MET A 160 16.43 -13.61 30.52
C MET A 160 16.66 -13.94 32.00
N GLY A 161 15.74 -14.71 32.57
CA GLY A 161 15.80 -15.21 33.94
C GLY A 161 15.30 -16.64 33.92
N SER A 162 16.21 -17.55 33.60
CA SER A 162 16.11 -18.99 33.74
C SER A 162 15.44 -19.41 35.04
N GLY A 163 14.59 -20.43 34.97
CA GLY A 163 13.99 -21.07 36.12
C GLY A 163 15.02 -21.65 37.10
N GLY A 164 14.61 -21.74 38.35
CA GLY A 164 15.35 -22.39 39.41
C GLY A 164 14.71 -22.09 40.75
N SER A 165 13.89 -23.03 41.24
CA SER A 165 13.30 -23.02 42.58
C SER A 165 14.33 -22.67 43.66
N PRO A 166 14.01 -21.84 44.66
CA PRO A 166 14.78 -21.84 45.89
C PRO A 166 14.37 -23.09 46.69
N MET A 167 15.22 -24.11 46.63
CA MET A 167 15.29 -25.13 47.67
C MET A 167 15.56 -24.45 49.02
N LEU A 168 14.82 -24.88 50.03
CA LEU A 168 15.11 -24.61 51.42
C LEU A 168 16.54 -25.05 51.77
N CYS A 169 17.27 -24.21 52.52
CA CYS A 169 18.21 -24.64 53.56
C CYS A 169 18.27 -23.56 54.66
N PRO A 170 18.15 -23.94 55.95
CA PRO A 170 18.27 -23.05 57.11
C PRO A 170 19.73 -22.94 57.59
N LEU A 171 19.95 -22.12 58.64
CA LEU A 171 21.15 -21.94 59.49
C LEU A 171 21.97 -20.67 59.19
N PHE A 172 21.70 -19.58 59.90
CA PHE A 172 22.28 -19.22 61.21
C PHE A 172 21.43 -18.12 61.85
#